data_AF-A0A2D4GUJ7-F1
#
_entry.id   AF-A0A2D4GUJ7-F1
#
_cell.length_a   1.000
_cell.length_b   1.000
_cell.length_c   1.000
_cell.angle_alpha   90.00
_cell.angle_beta   90.00
_cell.angle_gamma   90.00
#
_symmetry.space_group_name_H-M   'P 1'
#
loop_
_entity.id
_entity.type
_entity.pdbx_description
1 polymer ?
#
loop_
_entity_poly.entity_id
_entity_poly.type
_entity_poly.pdbx_seq_one_letter_code
_entity_poly.pdbx_strand_id
1 'polypeptide(L)'
;VDRDDVGDSLEDVIPVNGRPSVFAVFTTQSNSITGSAVCAFDMDEVGRVFDGRFKEQKNADAGWTPISEDKVPTPRPGSCAGVGQASGYRTSNEFPDAMLSFI
;
A
#
# COMPACT_ATOMS: atom_id res chain seq x y z
N VAL A 1 -5.79 -0.68 -22.64
CA VAL A 1 -5.79 -2.15 -22.66
C VAL A 1 -5.27 -2.56 -21.31
N ASP A 2 -6.09 -2.30 -20.30
CA ASP A 2 -5.67 -2.10 -18.92
C ASP A 2 -6.71 -2.74 -18.03
N ARG A 3 -6.24 -3.50 -17.03
CA ARG A 3 -6.98 -4.17 -15.97
C ARG A 3 -8.06 -5.15 -16.44
N ASP A 4 -7.84 -6.44 -16.20
CA ASP A 4 -8.82 -7.37 -15.59
C ASP A 4 -8.32 -8.81 -15.77
N ASP A 5 -8.56 -9.66 -14.76
CA ASP A 5 -8.26 -11.09 -14.68
C ASP A 5 -6.85 -11.52 -14.21
N VAL A 6 -6.33 -10.90 -13.15
CA VAL A 6 -5.67 -11.71 -12.12
C VAL A 6 -6.74 -12.00 -11.07
N GLY A 7 -7.32 -13.19 -11.10
CA GLY A 7 -8.17 -13.65 -10.01
C GLY A 7 -7.32 -13.71 -8.75
N ASP A 8 -7.55 -12.76 -7.83
CA ASP A 8 -6.91 -12.71 -6.51
C ASP A 8 -7.95 -13.11 -5.46
N SER A 9 -7.71 -14.24 -4.79
CA SER A 9 -8.48 -14.65 -3.63
C SER A 9 -7.58 -14.57 -2.41
N LEU A 10 -7.89 -13.62 -1.52
CA LEU A 10 -7.23 -13.43 -0.24
C LEU A 10 -7.91 -14.26 0.83
N GLU A 11 -7.14 -15.08 1.54
CA GLU A 11 -7.59 -15.83 2.70
C GLU A 11 -7.41 -15.01 4.00
N ASP A 12 -7.95 -15.51 5.11
CA ASP A 12 -7.83 -14.87 6.43
C ASP A 12 -6.36 -14.82 6.94
N VAL A 13 -6.09 -14.00 7.95
CA VAL A 13 -4.76 -13.84 8.54
C VAL A 13 -4.42 -15.06 9.39
N ILE A 14 -3.40 -15.82 8.97
CA ILE A 14 -2.93 -17.02 9.68
C ILE A 14 -1.46 -16.90 10.08
N PRO A 15 -1.09 -17.38 11.29
CA PRO A 15 0.30 -17.32 11.75
C PRO A 15 1.17 -18.38 11.03
N VAL A 16 2.25 -17.94 10.38
CA VAL A 16 3.26 -18.80 9.76
C VAL A 16 4.58 -18.57 10.48
N ASN A 17 5.14 -19.60 11.12
CA ASN A 17 6.35 -19.47 11.95
C ASN A 17 6.26 -18.33 13.00
N GLY A 18 5.06 -18.09 13.54
CA GLY A 18 4.79 -17.02 14.51
C GLY A 18 4.59 -15.63 13.91
N ARG A 19 4.58 -15.48 12.57
CA ARG A 19 4.35 -14.21 11.88
C ARG A 19 2.94 -14.16 11.28
N PRO A 20 2.12 -13.13 11.56
CA PRO A 20 0.80 -13.00 10.96
C PRO A 20 0.95 -12.83 9.45
N SER A 21 0.35 -13.72 8.66
CA SER A 21 0.52 -13.76 7.21
C SER A 21 -0.82 -13.90 6.50
N VAL A 22 -0.94 -13.28 5.32
CA VAL A 22 -2.07 -13.46 4.41
C VAL A 22 -1.62 -14.26 3.21
N PHE A 23 -2.49 -15.14 2.72
CA PHE A 23 -2.25 -15.91 1.52
C PHE A 23 -3.11 -15.39 0.39
N ALA A 24 -2.53 -15.28 -0.79
CA ALA A 24 -3.25 -14.95 -2.01
C ALA A 24 -2.90 -15.91 -3.13
N VAL A 25 -3.92 -16.27 -3.91
CA VAL A 25 -3.80 -17.10 -5.11
C VAL A 25 -3.79 -16.18 -6.32
N PHE A 26 -2.78 -16.30 -7.16
CA PHE A 26 -2.63 -15.54 -8.40
C PHE A 26 -2.75 -16.47 -9.59
N THR A 27 -3.53 -16.08 -10.59
CA THR A 27 -3.65 -16.81 -11.86
C THR A 27 -3.15 -15.95 -13.01
N THR A 28 -2.51 -16.58 -13.99
CA THR A 28 -2.09 -15.92 -15.24
C THR A 28 -3.29 -15.38 -16.01
N GLN A 29 -3.11 -14.26 -16.72
CA GLN A 29 -4.13 -13.68 -17.58
C GLN A 29 -4.69 -14.69 -18.59
N SER A 30 -5.96 -14.56 -18.94
CA SER A 30 -6.71 -15.48 -19.82
C SER A 30 -6.09 -15.68 -21.21
N ASN A 31 -5.29 -14.72 -21.70
CA ASN A 31 -4.59 -14.78 -22.99
C ASN A 31 -3.13 -15.29 -22.89
N SER A 32 -2.74 -15.85 -21.74
CA SER A 32 -1.40 -16.40 -21.48
C SER A 32 -1.45 -17.92 -21.27
N ILE A 33 -0.27 -18.55 -21.15
CA ILE A 33 -0.17 -19.95 -20.72
C ILE A 33 -0.76 -20.04 -19.32
N THR A 34 -1.77 -20.91 -19.13
CA THR A 34 -2.45 -21.09 -17.85
C THR A 34 -1.48 -21.55 -16.78
N GLY A 35 -1.42 -20.80 -15.69
CA GLY A 35 -0.68 -21.15 -14.49
C GLY A 35 -1.25 -20.44 -13.27
N SER A 36 -1.04 -21.02 -12.09
CA SER A 36 -1.45 -20.45 -10.82
C SER A 36 -0.30 -20.51 -9.82
N ALA A 37 -0.25 -19.55 -8.90
CA ALA A 37 0.71 -19.47 -7.82
C ALA A 37 -0.01 -19.12 -6.51
N VAL A 38 0.49 -19.64 -5.39
CA VAL A 38 0.07 -19.22 -4.05
C VAL A 38 1.23 -18.46 -3.42
N CYS A 39 0.97 -17.24 -2.96
CA CYS A 39 1.95 -16.41 -2.28
C CYS A 39 1.52 -16.20 -0.82
N ALA A 40 2.51 -16.12 0.07
CA ALA A 40 2.33 -15.72 1.46
C ALA A 40 2.95 -14.35 1.67
N PHE A 41 2.24 -13.46 2.38
CA PHE A 41 2.65 -12.09 2.67
C PHE A 41 2.72 -11.88 4.18
N ASP A 42 3.90 -11.53 4.70
CA ASP A 42 4.09 -11.16 6.11
C ASP A 42 3.45 -9.80 6.37
N MET A 43 2.51 -9.71 7.32
CA MET A 43 1.82 -8.47 7.64
C MET A 43 2.76 -7.40 8.20
N ASP A 44 3.90 -7.77 8.78
CA ASP A 44 4.94 -6.81 9.17
C ASP A 44 5.55 -6.14 7.92
N GLU A 45 5.78 -6.91 6.85
CA GLU A 45 6.33 -6.40 5.59
C GLU A 45 5.31 -5.55 4.84
N VAL A 46 4.04 -5.98 4.82
CA VAL A 46 2.92 -5.17 4.31
C VAL A 46 2.86 -3.82 5.03
N GLY A 47 2.97 -3.81 6.37
CA GLY A 47 3.05 -2.58 7.16
C GLY A 47 4.21 -1.66 6.73
N ARG A 48 5.41 -2.22 6.55
CA ARG A 48 6.61 -1.45 6.14
C ARG A 48 6.47 -0.81 4.75
N VAL A 49 5.70 -1.40 3.84
CA VAL A 49 5.48 -0.80 2.52
C VAL A 49 4.78 0.55 2.64
N PHE A 50 3.88 0.72 3.62
CA PHE A 50 3.20 2.00 3.87
C PHE A 50 4.11 3.09 4.47
N ASP A 51 5.23 2.69 5.08
CA ASP A 51 6.29 3.63 5.50
C ASP A 51 7.24 3.99 4.35
N GLY A 52 7.11 3.33 3.19
CA GLY A 52 7.92 3.56 2.00
C GLY A 52 7.50 4.79 1.18
N ARG A 53 8.22 5.05 0.09
CA ARG A 53 7.96 6.20 -0.79
C ARG A 53 6.63 6.05 -1.54
N PHE A 54 5.88 7.15 -1.59
CA PHE A 54 4.72 7.29 -2.46
C PHE A 54 5.12 7.29 -3.94
N LYS A 55 4.17 6.95 -4.83
CA LYS A 55 4.36 7.04 -6.28
C LYS A 55 3.59 8.24 -6.84
N GLU A 56 4.22 9.00 -7.73
CA GLU A 56 3.58 10.07 -8.52
C GLU A 56 3.67 9.79 -10.02
N GLN A 57 2.64 10.25 -10.73
CA GLN A 57 2.67 10.37 -12.18
C GLN A 57 2.61 11.86 -12.53
N LYS A 58 3.72 12.43 -13.03
CA LYS A 58 3.85 13.88 -13.21
C LYS A 58 2.90 14.44 -14.28
N ASN A 59 2.54 13.62 -15.25
CA ASN A 59 1.55 13.91 -16.28
C ASN A 59 1.03 12.57 -16.84
N ALA A 60 -0.03 12.60 -17.65
CA ALA A 60 -0.70 11.40 -18.15
C ALA A 60 0.22 10.45 -18.93
N ASP A 61 1.26 10.98 -19.57
CA ASP A 61 2.18 10.22 -20.43
C ASP A 61 3.45 9.77 -19.68
N ALA A 62 3.69 10.26 -18.47
CA ALA A 62 4.86 9.91 -17.68
C ALA A 62 4.70 8.55 -17.00
N GLY A 63 5.80 7.82 -16.84
CA GLY A 63 5.84 6.67 -15.95
C GLY A 63 5.64 7.06 -14.48
N TRP A 64 5.19 6.11 -13.67
CA TRP A 64 5.10 6.27 -12.22
C TRP A 64 6.50 6.30 -11.60
N THR A 65 6.81 7.38 -10.88
CA THR A 65 8.11 7.58 -10.23
C THR A 65 7.93 7.80 -8.73
N PRO A 66 8.94 7.48 -7.89
CA PRO A 66 8.84 7.74 -6.46
C PRO A 66 8.84 9.24 -6.17
N ILE A 67 7.96 9.68 -5.26
CA ILE A 67 7.98 11.02 -4.68
C ILE A 67 9.21 11.14 -3.77
N SER A 68 9.89 12.28 -3.82
CA SER A 68 11.02 12.57 -2.94
C SER A 68 10.53 12.85 -1.52
N GLU A 69 11.22 12.31 -0.51
CA GLU A 69 10.78 12.38 0.89
C GLU A 69 10.67 13.82 1.44
N ASP A 70 11.45 14.76 0.91
CA ASP A 70 11.37 16.20 1.25
C ASP A 70 10.05 16.86 0.82
N LYS A 71 9.30 16.23 -0.10
CA LYS A 71 7.98 16.70 -0.56
C LYS A 71 6.82 16.09 0.20
N VAL A 72 7.07 15.12 1.07
CA VAL A 72 6.03 14.44 1.84
C VAL A 72 5.61 15.35 3.01
N PRO A 73 4.32 15.71 3.13
CA PRO A 73 3.83 16.55 4.22
C PRO A 73 4.05 15.93 5.61
N THR A 74 4.05 16.78 6.64
CA THR A 74 4.06 16.36 8.06
C THR A 74 2.71 16.72 8.71
N PRO A 75 2.06 15.80 9.45
CA PRO A 75 2.47 14.41 9.68
C PRO A 75 2.38 13.57 8.39
N ARG A 76 3.15 12.48 8.30
CA ARG A 76 3.22 11.64 7.10
C ARG A 76 1.81 11.16 6.73
N PRO A 77 1.33 11.39 5.49
CA PRO A 77 0.03 10.88 5.04
C PRO A 77 -0.09 9.37 5.29
N GLY A 78 -1.24 8.93 5.82
CA GLY A 78 -1.47 7.56 6.27
C GLY A 78 -1.17 7.30 7.76
N SER A 79 -0.53 8.22 8.48
CA SER A 79 -0.32 8.09 9.93
C SER A 79 -1.62 8.23 10.72
N CYS A 80 -1.77 7.42 11.79
CA CYS A 80 -2.90 7.53 12.70
C CYS A 80 -2.75 8.74 13.65
N ALA A 81 -3.83 9.51 13.84
CA ALA A 81 -3.87 10.58 14.83
C ALA A 81 -3.56 10.02 16.23
N GLY A 82 -2.80 10.77 17.04
CA GLY A 82 -2.41 10.38 18.39
C GLY A 82 -1.21 9.43 18.45
N VAL A 83 -0.64 9.03 17.31
CA VAL A 83 0.46 8.04 17.24
C VAL A 83 1.69 8.65 16.58
N GLY A 84 2.87 8.40 17.15
CA GLY A 84 4.17 8.74 16.55
C GLY A 84 4.29 10.22 16.18
N GLN A 85 4.62 10.50 14.90
CA GLN A 85 4.75 11.86 14.35
C GLN A 85 3.42 12.63 14.32
N ALA A 86 2.28 11.94 14.40
CA ALA A 86 0.94 12.51 14.45
C ALA A 86 0.36 12.59 15.88
N SER A 87 1.20 12.43 16.91
CA SER A 87 0.79 12.51 18.32
C SER A 87 0.18 13.85 18.74
N GLY A 88 0.48 14.93 18.00
CA GLY A 88 -0.11 16.26 18.22
C GLY A 88 -1.57 16.39 17.79
N TYR A 89 -2.13 15.42 17.05
CA TYR A 89 -3.49 15.44 16.53
C TYR A 89 -4.35 14.43 17.29
N ARG A 90 -5.54 14.80 17.73
CA ARG A 90 -6.44 13.89 18.45
C ARG A 90 -7.29 13.04 17.52
N THR A 91 -7.67 13.60 16.38
CA THR A 91 -8.50 12.95 15.38
C THR A 91 -8.02 13.33 13.99
N SER A 92 -8.39 12.55 12.98
CA SER A 92 -8.02 12.82 11.57
C SER A 92 -8.61 14.12 11.03
N ASN A 93 -9.67 14.66 11.64
CA ASN A 93 -10.27 15.93 11.25
C ASN A 93 -9.38 17.14 11.58
N GLU A 94 -8.35 16.97 12.42
CA GLU A 94 -7.41 18.02 12.80
C GLU A 94 -6.18 18.07 11.87
N PHE A 95 -6.09 17.17 10.89
CA PHE A 95 -4.95 17.14 9.98
C PHE A 95 -4.91 18.35 9.04
N PRO A 96 -3.71 18.86 8.69
CA PRO A 96 -3.59 20.00 7.78
C PRO A 96 -4.07 19.67 6.37
N ASP A 97 -4.69 20.63 5.68
CA ASP A 97 -5.16 20.46 4.29
C ASP A 97 -4.05 20.03 3.32
N ALA A 98 -2.81 20.48 3.53
CA ALA A 98 -1.67 20.08 2.71
C ALA A 98 -1.35 18.57 2.84
N MET A 99 -1.60 17.97 4.00
CA MET A 99 -1.49 16.52 4.20
C MET A 99 -2.69 15.79 3.58
N LEU A 100 -3.90 16.32 3.78
CA LEU A 100 -5.13 15.70 3.29
C LEU A 100 -5.25 15.72 1.75
N SER A 101 -4.73 16.77 1.11
CA SER A 101 -4.70 16.88 -0.36
C SER A 101 -3.63 16.00 -1.03
N PHE A 102 -2.71 15.42 -0.26
CA PHE A 102 -1.67 14.55 -0.77
C PHE A 102 -2.14 13.09 -0.93
N ILE A 103 -3.10 12.63 -0.11
CA ILE A 103 -3.54 11.22 -0.02
C ILE A 103 -4.88 10.95 -0.69
#